data_AF-A0A8I1URH0-F1
#
_entry.id   AF-A0A8I1URH0-F1
#
_cell.length_a   1.000
_cell.length_b   1.000
_cell.length_c   1.000
_cell.angle_alpha   90.00
_cell.angle_beta   90.00
_cell.angle_gamma   90.00
#
_symmetry.space_group_name_H-M   'P 1'
#
loop_
_entity.id
_entity.type
_entity.pdbx_description
1 polymer ?
#
loop_
_entity_poly.entity_id
_entity_poly.type
_entity_poly.pdbx_seq_one_letter_code
_entity_poly.pdbx_strand_id
1 'polypeptide(L)'
;MEFLQEPETWVALGVLILVGVFLYHRVPAFIAAALDARAAGIARELDEAKRLREEAETLLADYKRKAAQAEQEAAGILTEAKADAERFAHEARAALKAQIERRAAAAQDKIAQAEAHAMAEIRASAADIAARAAEKLIAARMDEAHANRLIDESLKDLPSRLN
;
A
#
# COMPACT_ATOMS: atom_id res chain seq x y z
N MET A 1 104.32 -4.67 44.64
CA MET A 1 103.27 -3.66 44.93
C MET A 1 103.39 -2.50 43.93
N GLU A 2 103.36 -2.75 42.62
CA GLU A 2 103.36 -1.70 41.57
C GLU A 2 101.95 -1.39 41.04
N PHE A 3 100.99 -2.28 41.29
CA PHE A 3 99.61 -2.14 40.80
C PHE A 3 98.86 -0.92 41.38
N LEU A 4 99.33 -0.28 42.46
CA LEU A 4 98.66 0.88 43.06
C LEU A 4 99.26 2.23 42.62
N GLN A 5 100.34 2.22 41.83
CA GLN A 5 101.00 3.41 41.29
C GLN A 5 100.64 3.66 39.82
N GLU A 6 100.06 2.66 39.15
CA GLU A 6 99.50 2.75 37.80
C GLU A 6 98.22 3.61 37.82
N PRO A 7 98.16 4.74 37.08
CA PRO A 7 96.98 5.62 37.05
C PRO A 7 95.72 4.89 36.55
N GLU A 8 95.88 3.83 35.76
CA GLU A 8 94.80 2.97 35.28
C GLU A 8 94.00 2.33 36.43
N THR A 9 94.64 2.03 37.56
CA THR A 9 93.97 1.39 38.70
C THR A 9 93.08 2.34 39.49
N TRP A 10 93.49 3.61 39.65
CA TRP A 10 92.64 4.64 40.24
C TRP A 10 91.46 5.00 39.34
N VAL A 11 91.66 4.98 38.02
CA VAL A 11 90.57 5.12 37.03
C VAL A 11 89.61 3.93 37.12
N ALA A 12 90.13 2.69 37.14
CA ALA A 12 89.31 1.49 37.28
C ALA A 12 88.52 1.46 38.60
N LEU A 13 89.13 1.90 39.71
CA LEU A 13 88.46 2.03 41.00
C LEU A 13 87.36 3.11 40.96
N GLY A 14 87.63 4.25 40.31
CA GLY A 14 86.62 5.30 40.11
C GLY A 14 85.43 4.83 39.27
N VAL A 15 85.67 4.08 38.19
CA VAL A 15 84.62 3.46 37.37
C VAL A 15 83.85 2.42 38.17
N LEU A 16 84.51 1.58 38.98
CA LEU A 16 83.85 0.60 39.84
C LEU A 16 82.94 1.26 40.89
N ILE A 17 83.40 2.34 41.52
CA ILE A 17 82.58 3.12 42.46
C ILE A 17 81.38 3.73 41.72
N LEU A 18 81.58 4.34 40.54
CA LEU A 18 80.49 4.91 39.73
C LEU A 18 79.45 3.85 39.32
N VAL A 19 79.91 2.70 38.82
CA VAL A 19 79.04 1.57 38.47
C VAL A 19 78.32 1.04 39.71
N GLY A 20 79.01 0.93 40.85
CA GLY A 20 78.42 0.56 42.14
C GLY A 20 77.32 1.53 42.58
N VAL A 21 77.53 2.84 42.42
CA VAL A 21 76.53 3.88 42.70
C VAL A 21 75.33 3.77 41.75
N PHE A 22 75.54 3.52 40.45
CA PHE A 22 74.44 3.32 39.51
C PHE A 22 73.62 2.05 39.78
N LEU A 23 74.28 0.97 40.21
CA LEU A 23 73.61 -0.26 40.63
C LEU A 23 72.85 -0.05 41.95
N TYR A 24 73.45 0.65 42.92
CA TYR A 24 72.80 0.99 44.19
C TYR A 24 71.57 1.88 43.99
N HIS A 25 71.66 2.89 43.12
CA HIS A 25 70.51 3.74 42.73
C HIS A 25 69.55 3.08 41.74
N ARG A 26 69.74 1.80 41.39
CA ARG A 26 68.83 1.01 40.54
C ARG A 26 68.53 1.63 39.17
N VAL A 27 69.45 2.40 38.61
CA VAL A 27 69.33 2.98 37.28
C VAL A 27 68.98 1.95 36.20
N PRO A 28 69.59 0.75 36.13
CA PRO A 28 69.20 -0.24 35.10
C PRO A 28 67.77 -0.77 35.26
N ALA A 29 67.28 -0.89 36.50
CA ALA A 29 65.91 -1.34 36.75
C ALA A 29 64.88 -0.29 36.33
N PHE A 30 65.18 1.00 36.52
CA PHE A 30 64.32 2.09 36.05
C PHE A 30 64.22 2.12 34.51
N ILE A 31 65.34 1.94 33.81
CA ILE A 31 65.36 1.89 32.34
C ILE A 31 64.58 0.67 31.83
N ALA A 32 64.77 -0.51 32.43
CA ALA A 32 64.00 -1.70 32.09
C ALA A 32 62.49 -1.49 32.31
N ALA A 33 62.10 -0.92 33.46
CA ALA A 33 60.70 -0.62 33.76
C ALA A 33 60.09 0.39 32.78
N ALA A 34 60.84 1.40 32.34
CA ALA A 34 60.38 2.37 31.35
C ALA A 34 60.19 1.73 29.96
N LEU A 35 61.08 0.82 29.56
CA LEU A 35 60.95 0.05 28.31
C LEU A 35 59.76 -0.92 28.37
N ASP A 36 59.57 -1.61 29.50
CA ASP A 36 58.43 -2.51 29.72
C ASP A 36 57.11 -1.74 29.71
N ALA A 37 57.05 -0.57 30.37
CA ALA A 37 55.87 0.29 30.33
C ALA A 37 55.53 0.74 28.91
N ARG A 38 56.55 1.08 28.11
CA ARG A 38 56.36 1.43 26.70
C ARG A 38 55.90 0.24 25.87
N ALA A 39 56.50 -0.94 26.05
CA ALA A 39 56.10 -2.16 25.37
C ALA A 39 54.65 -2.53 25.70
N ALA A 40 54.26 -2.44 26.97
CA ALA A 40 52.88 -2.67 27.41
C ALA A 40 51.90 -1.65 26.82
N GLY A 41 52.30 -0.37 26.71
CA GLY A 41 51.50 0.67 26.05
C GLY A 41 51.24 0.34 24.57
N ILE A 42 52.30 0.01 23.83
CA ILE A 42 52.22 -0.36 22.40
C ILE A 42 51.37 -1.62 22.22
N ALA A 43 51.52 -2.63 23.09
CA ALA A 43 50.71 -3.83 23.03
C ALA A 43 49.22 -3.53 23.22
N ARG A 44 48.87 -2.66 24.18
CA ARG A 44 47.48 -2.23 24.41
C ARG A 44 46.90 -1.48 23.23
N GLU A 45 47.65 -0.51 22.68
CA GLU A 45 47.22 0.25 21.50
C GLU A 45 47.00 -0.67 20.29
N LEU A 46 47.88 -1.66 20.08
CA LEU A 46 47.75 -2.62 18.99
C LEU A 46 46.54 -3.54 19.17
N ASP A 47 46.27 -3.99 20.39
CA ASP A 47 45.10 -4.82 20.69
C ASP A 47 43.80 -4.02 20.56
N GLU A 48 43.79 -2.76 20.97
CA GLU A 48 42.65 -1.86 20.77
C GLU A 48 42.40 -1.59 19.27
N ALA A 49 43.47 -1.36 18.51
CA ALA A 49 43.37 -1.17 17.05
C ALA A 49 42.83 -2.42 16.36
N LYS A 50 43.26 -3.63 16.77
CA LYS A 50 42.71 -4.90 16.26
C LYS A 50 41.23 -5.03 16.59
N ARG A 51 40.84 -4.79 17.85
CA ARG A 51 39.44 -4.85 18.28
C ARG A 51 38.58 -3.87 17.47
N LEU A 52 39.04 -2.63 17.31
CA LEU A 52 38.32 -1.62 16.54
C LEU A 52 38.17 -2.04 15.06
N ARG A 53 39.19 -2.69 14.49
CA ARG A 53 39.12 -3.22 13.13
C ARG A 53 38.09 -4.34 13.01
N GLU A 54 38.09 -5.29 13.95
CA GLU A 54 37.12 -6.38 13.97
C GLU A 54 35.68 -5.87 14.15
N GLU A 55 35.47 -4.89 15.03
CA GLU A 55 34.18 -4.22 15.20
C GLU A 55 33.73 -3.51 13.91
N ALA A 56 34.64 -2.80 13.25
CA ALA A 56 34.35 -2.12 11.98
C ALA A 56 34.03 -3.12 10.85
N GLU A 57 34.77 -4.23 10.75
CA GLU A 57 34.51 -5.29 9.78
C GLU A 57 33.15 -5.95 10.03
N THR A 58 32.82 -6.22 11.30
CA THR A 58 31.52 -6.78 11.71
C THR A 58 30.38 -5.83 11.37
N LEU A 59 30.54 -4.54 11.71
CA LEU A 59 29.55 -3.51 11.42
C LEU A 59 29.33 -3.34 9.91
N LEU A 60 30.40 -3.35 9.12
CA LEU A 60 30.32 -3.29 7.67
C LEU A 60 29.56 -4.49 7.09
N ALA A 61 29.82 -5.69 7.60
CA ALA A 61 29.10 -6.89 7.20
C ALA A 61 27.60 -6.80 7.54
N ASP A 62 27.26 -6.28 8.72
CA ASP A 62 25.88 -6.03 9.14
C ASP A 62 25.17 -5.04 8.21
N TYR A 63 25.81 -3.91 7.89
CA TYR A 63 25.22 -2.93 6.98
C TYR A 63 25.03 -3.49 5.58
N LYS A 64 25.98 -4.26 5.06
CA LYS A 64 25.83 -4.93 3.75
C LYS A 64 24.66 -5.91 3.75
N ARG A 65 24.50 -6.70 4.81
CA ARG A 65 23.35 -7.61 4.96
C ARG A 65 22.02 -6.85 5.02
N LYS A 66 21.96 -5.79 5.84
CA LYS A 66 20.78 -4.94 5.96
C LYS A 66 20.42 -4.26 4.64
N ALA A 67 21.41 -3.77 3.89
CA ALA A 67 21.19 -3.18 2.57
C ALA A 67 20.61 -4.20 1.58
N ALA A 68 21.21 -5.40 1.49
CA ALA A 68 20.69 -6.45 0.62
C ALA A 68 19.27 -6.89 1.01
N GLN A 69 18.98 -7.00 2.31
CA GLN A 69 17.64 -7.31 2.80
C GLN A 69 16.63 -6.20 2.46
N ALA A 70 17.01 -4.93 2.62
CA ALA A 70 16.16 -3.80 2.28
C ALA A 70 15.87 -3.74 0.77
N GLU A 71 16.86 -4.03 -0.08
CA GLU A 71 16.66 -4.14 -1.53
C GLU A 71 15.70 -5.28 -1.89
N GLN A 72 15.84 -6.44 -1.25
CA GLN A 72 14.94 -7.57 -1.46
C GLN A 72 13.51 -7.25 -1.00
N GLU A 73 13.36 -6.61 0.16
CA GLU A 73 12.07 -6.19 0.70
C GLU A 73 11.40 -5.15 -0.22
N ALA A 74 12.15 -4.15 -0.68
CA ALA A 74 11.65 -3.16 -1.64
C ALA A 74 11.21 -3.82 -2.96
N ALA A 75 11.98 -4.77 -3.47
CA ALA A 75 11.59 -5.54 -4.65
C ALA A 75 10.31 -6.37 -4.41
N GLY A 76 10.17 -6.96 -3.22
CA GLY A 76 8.96 -7.67 -2.79
C GLY A 76 7.73 -6.76 -2.78
N ILE A 77 7.85 -5.59 -2.13
CA ILE A 77 6.79 -4.57 -2.07
C ILE A 77 6.36 -4.14 -3.48
N LEU A 78 7.31 -3.91 -4.38
CA LEU A 78 6.99 -3.52 -5.76
C LEU A 78 6.26 -4.61 -6.53
N THR A 79 6.66 -5.87 -6.37
CA THR A 79 5.98 -7.00 -7.01
C THR A 79 4.56 -7.18 -6.46
N GLU A 80 4.39 -7.12 -5.14
CA GLU A 80 3.08 -7.21 -4.49
C GLU A 80 2.17 -6.05 -4.92
N ALA A 81 2.67 -4.82 -4.91
CA ALA A 81 1.91 -3.65 -5.35
C ALA A 81 1.46 -3.75 -6.81
N LYS A 82 2.28 -4.32 -7.70
CA LYS A 82 1.91 -4.57 -9.10
C LYS A 82 0.83 -5.65 -9.21
N ALA A 83 0.99 -6.77 -8.51
CA ALA A 83 0.00 -7.84 -8.51
C ALA A 83 -1.35 -7.36 -7.97
N ASP A 84 -1.32 -6.55 -6.90
CA ASP A 84 -2.51 -5.94 -6.33
C ASP A 84 -3.16 -4.94 -7.29
N ALA A 85 -2.38 -4.07 -7.93
CA ALA A 85 -2.89 -3.14 -8.93
C ALA A 85 -3.56 -3.86 -10.10
N GLU A 86 -2.98 -4.96 -10.59
CA GLU A 86 -3.57 -5.79 -11.64
C GLU A 86 -4.89 -6.44 -11.18
N ARG A 87 -4.92 -6.99 -9.95
CA ARG A 87 -6.13 -7.57 -9.35
C ARG A 87 -7.24 -6.52 -9.22
N PHE A 88 -6.93 -5.35 -8.66
CA PHE A 88 -7.87 -4.23 -8.55
C PHE A 88 -8.36 -3.77 -9.92
N ALA A 89 -7.48 -3.65 -10.91
CA ALA A 89 -7.88 -3.26 -12.26
C ALA A 89 -8.82 -4.29 -12.90
N HIS A 90 -8.56 -5.58 -12.72
CA HIS A 90 -9.43 -6.65 -13.20
C HIS A 90 -10.81 -6.62 -12.52
N GLU A 91 -10.85 -6.54 -11.20
CA GLU A 91 -12.09 -6.45 -10.42
C GLU A 91 -12.90 -5.20 -10.76
N ALA A 92 -12.23 -4.04 -10.88
CA ALA A 92 -12.87 -2.79 -11.27
C ALA A 92 -13.48 -2.86 -12.67
N ARG A 93 -12.78 -3.47 -13.64
CA ARG A 93 -13.31 -3.69 -14.99
C ARG A 93 -14.53 -4.63 -14.98
N ALA A 94 -14.47 -5.71 -14.22
CA ALA A 94 -15.59 -6.65 -14.09
C ALA A 94 -16.81 -5.97 -13.45
N ALA A 95 -16.60 -5.21 -12.37
CA ALA A 95 -17.65 -4.46 -11.70
C ALA A 95 -18.27 -3.37 -12.60
N LEU A 96 -17.43 -2.66 -13.36
CA LEU A 96 -17.88 -1.65 -14.31
C LEU A 96 -18.71 -2.27 -15.43
N LYS A 97 -18.27 -3.40 -16.00
CA LYS A 97 -19.03 -4.14 -17.02
C LYS A 97 -20.40 -4.55 -16.48
N ALA A 98 -20.45 -5.12 -15.29
CA ALA A 98 -21.70 -5.51 -14.64
C ALA A 98 -22.61 -4.30 -14.31
N GLN A 99 -22.05 -3.12 -14.02
CA GLN A 99 -22.84 -1.90 -13.87
C GLN A 99 -23.42 -1.41 -15.20
N ILE A 100 -22.61 -1.45 -16.28
CA ILE A 100 -23.05 -1.04 -17.62
C ILE A 100 -24.19 -1.94 -18.09
N GLU A 101 -24.04 -3.27 -17.95
CA GLU A 101 -25.08 -4.23 -18.33
C GLU A 101 -26.39 -3.99 -17.55
N ARG A 102 -26.31 -3.78 -16.23
CA ARG A 102 -27.49 -3.45 -15.42
C ARG A 102 -28.14 -2.13 -15.82
N ARG A 103 -27.34 -1.10 -16.14
CA ARG A 103 -27.87 0.18 -16.62
C ARG A 103 -28.51 0.07 -17.99
N ALA A 104 -27.93 -0.72 -18.88
CA ALA A 104 -28.49 -0.98 -20.20
C ALA A 104 -29.84 -1.70 -20.09
N ALA A 105 -29.92 -2.75 -19.28
CA ALA A 105 -31.18 -3.46 -19.02
C ALA A 105 -32.25 -2.51 -18.42
N ALA A 106 -31.90 -1.72 -17.41
CA ALA A 106 -32.82 -0.75 -16.82
C ALA A 106 -33.28 0.34 -17.81
N ALA A 107 -32.43 0.73 -18.77
CA ALA A 107 -32.82 1.65 -19.82
C ALA A 107 -33.78 1.00 -20.83
N GLN A 108 -33.52 -0.26 -21.22
CA GLN A 108 -34.42 -1.03 -22.08
C GLN A 108 -35.80 -1.23 -21.43
N ASP A 109 -35.84 -1.57 -20.14
CA ASP A 109 -37.09 -1.72 -19.39
C ASP A 109 -37.88 -0.41 -19.35
N LYS A 110 -37.20 0.73 -19.15
CA LYS A 110 -37.84 2.06 -19.21
C LYS A 110 -38.40 2.38 -20.58
N ILE A 111 -37.68 2.04 -21.66
CA ILE A 111 -38.16 2.23 -23.03
C ILE A 111 -39.41 1.38 -23.26
N ALA A 112 -39.39 0.10 -22.89
CA ALA A 112 -40.53 -0.80 -23.03
C ALA A 112 -41.76 -0.30 -22.24
N GLN A 113 -41.55 0.22 -21.03
CA GLN A 113 -42.62 0.82 -20.24
C GLN A 113 -43.19 2.09 -20.90
N ALA A 114 -42.33 2.97 -21.44
CA ALA A 114 -42.75 4.17 -22.14
C ALA A 114 -43.53 3.84 -23.43
N GLU A 115 -43.09 2.83 -24.19
CA GLU A 115 -43.79 2.34 -25.38
C GLU A 115 -45.18 1.78 -25.03
N ALA A 116 -45.27 0.96 -23.98
CA ALA A 116 -46.54 0.42 -23.51
C ALA A 116 -47.50 1.53 -23.08
N HIS A 117 -46.99 2.55 -22.38
CA HIS A 117 -47.76 3.72 -21.98
C HIS A 117 -48.26 4.53 -23.18
N ALA A 118 -47.38 4.84 -24.14
CA ALA A 118 -47.75 5.58 -25.35
C ALA A 118 -48.79 4.81 -26.19
N MET A 119 -48.65 3.48 -26.30
CA MET A 119 -49.65 2.63 -26.97
C MET A 119 -51.00 2.65 -26.25
N ALA A 120 -51.01 2.65 -24.92
CA ALA A 120 -52.24 2.77 -24.15
C ALA A 120 -52.91 4.14 -24.35
N GLU A 121 -52.14 5.24 -24.35
CA GLU A 121 -52.64 6.59 -24.63
C GLU A 121 -53.24 6.72 -26.03
N ILE A 122 -52.58 6.17 -27.06
CA ILE A 122 -53.11 6.19 -28.44
C ILE A 122 -54.43 5.42 -28.51
N ARG A 123 -54.52 4.24 -27.88
CA ARG A 123 -55.77 3.47 -27.85
C ARG A 123 -56.89 4.21 -27.13
N ALA A 124 -56.59 4.84 -26.00
CA ALA A 124 -57.56 5.64 -25.25
C ALA A 124 -58.06 6.85 -26.07
N SER A 125 -57.16 7.56 -26.73
CA SER A 125 -57.49 8.68 -27.62
C SER A 125 -58.33 8.24 -28.81
N ALA A 126 -57.98 7.11 -29.46
CA ALA A 126 -58.75 6.55 -30.55
C ALA A 126 -60.17 6.14 -30.10
N ALA A 127 -60.30 5.55 -28.90
CA ALA A 127 -61.60 5.20 -28.32
C ALA A 127 -62.45 6.44 -28.03
N ASP A 128 -61.86 7.52 -27.50
CA ASP A 128 -62.56 8.78 -27.25
C ASP A 128 -63.04 9.43 -28.56
N ILE A 129 -62.19 9.47 -29.59
CA ILE A 129 -62.56 10.00 -30.91
C ILE A 129 -63.69 9.16 -31.53
N ALA A 130 -63.60 7.83 -31.45
CA ALA A 130 -64.65 6.93 -31.96
C ALA A 130 -65.97 7.11 -31.21
N ALA A 131 -65.94 7.24 -29.88
CA ALA A 131 -67.11 7.49 -29.06
C ALA A 131 -67.79 8.82 -29.41
N ARG A 132 -67.02 9.91 -29.54
CA ARG A 132 -67.53 11.22 -29.97
C ARG A 132 -68.10 11.19 -31.39
N ALA A 133 -67.48 10.45 -32.30
CA ALA A 133 -67.98 10.29 -33.66
C ALA A 133 -69.31 9.52 -33.69
N ALA A 134 -69.41 8.45 -32.89
CA ALA A 134 -70.66 7.69 -32.71
C ALA A 134 -71.76 8.56 -32.09
N GLU A 135 -71.45 9.35 -31.05
CA GLU A 135 -72.38 10.30 -30.43
C GLU A 135 -72.93 11.30 -31.46
N LYS A 136 -72.04 11.92 -32.26
CA LYS A 136 -72.44 12.85 -33.33
C LYS A 136 -73.30 12.17 -34.40
N LEU A 137 -72.98 10.94 -34.79
CA LEU A 137 -73.74 10.20 -35.78
C LEU A 137 -75.14 9.81 -35.26
N ILE A 138 -75.23 9.38 -34.00
CA ILE A 138 -76.49 9.08 -33.34
C ILE A 138 -77.33 10.36 -33.27
N ALA A 139 -76.78 11.47 -32.77
CA ALA A 139 -77.48 12.75 -32.68
C ALA A 139 -77.99 13.24 -34.06
N ALA A 140 -77.21 13.06 -35.13
CA ALA A 140 -77.60 13.44 -36.49
C ALA A 140 -78.70 12.54 -37.10
N ARG A 141 -78.88 11.31 -36.62
CA ARG A 141 -79.88 10.35 -37.12
C ARG A 141 -81.05 10.12 -36.16
N MET A 142 -81.07 10.82 -35.02
CA MET A 142 -82.10 10.65 -34.00
C MET A 142 -83.35 11.44 -34.40
N ASP A 143 -84.38 10.72 -34.83
CA ASP A 143 -85.74 11.25 -35.01
C ASP A 143 -86.65 10.80 -33.85
N GLU A 144 -87.82 11.43 -33.70
CA GLU A 144 -88.80 11.10 -32.64
C GLU A 144 -89.23 9.62 -32.66
N ALA A 145 -89.29 9.01 -33.85
CA ALA A 145 -89.73 7.63 -34.03
C ALA A 145 -88.66 6.59 -33.61
N HIS A 146 -87.38 6.89 -33.78
CA HIS A 146 -86.28 6.07 -33.29
C HIS A 146 -86.08 6.25 -31.78
N ALA A 147 -86.26 7.47 -31.25
CA ALA A 147 -86.19 7.73 -29.81
C ALA A 147 -87.26 6.96 -29.03
N ASN A 148 -88.52 6.99 -29.50
CA ASN A 148 -89.61 6.24 -28.86
C ASN A 148 -89.40 4.71 -28.95
N ARG A 149 -88.86 4.19 -30.06
CA ARG A 149 -88.53 2.76 -30.18
C ARG A 149 -87.43 2.33 -29.19
N LEU A 150 -86.39 3.14 -28.99
CA LEU A 150 -85.34 2.89 -28.01
C LEU A 150 -85.87 2.87 -26.57
N ILE A 151 -86.84 3.73 -26.25
CA ILE A 151 -87.52 3.76 -24.94
C ILE A 151 -88.32 2.47 -24.73
N ASP A 152 -89.10 2.05 -25.73
CA ASP A 152 -89.89 0.80 -25.66
C ASP A 152 -89.01 -0.46 -25.57
N GLU A 153 -87.88 -0.51 -26.27
CA GLU A 153 -86.89 -1.59 -26.14
C GLU A 153 -86.22 -1.58 -24.77
N SER A 154 -85.83 -0.42 -24.24
CA SER A 154 -85.24 -0.30 -22.90
C SER A 154 -86.22 -0.72 -21.80
N LEU A 155 -87.51 -0.40 -21.96
CA LEU A 155 -88.60 -0.85 -21.09
C LEU A 155 -88.82 -2.37 -21.15
N LYS A 156 -88.62 -2.99 -22.31
CA LYS A 156 -88.63 -4.46 -22.48
C LYS A 156 -87.42 -5.16 -21.89
N ASP A 157 -86.27 -4.49 -21.81
CA ASP A 157 -85.01 -5.09 -21.33
C ASP A 157 -84.80 -4.90 -19.81
N LEU A 158 -85.57 -4.02 -19.16
CA LEU A 158 -85.58 -3.83 -17.70
C LEU A 158 -85.85 -5.11 -16.88
N PRO A 159 -86.80 -6.01 -17.26
CA PRO A 159 -87.06 -7.25 -16.54
C PRO A 159 -85.91 -8.26 -16.58
N SER A 160 -85.03 -8.22 -17.59
CA SER A 160 -83.92 -9.17 -17.76
C SER A 160 -82.68 -8.81 -16.92
N ARG A 161 -82.58 -7.55 -16.47
CA ARG A 161 -81.47 -7.05 -15.62
C ARG A 161 -81.80 -6.94 -14.14
N LEU A 162 -83.03 -7.25 -13.74
CA LEU A 162 -83.52 -7.24 -12.36
C LEU A 162 -83.65 -8.65 -11.74
N ASN A 163 -83.12 -9.69 -12.40
CA ASN A 163 -82.95 -11.05 -11.86
C ASN A 163 -81.47 -11.36 -11.61
#